data_AF-A0A963FXM5-F1
#
_entry.id   AF-A0A963FXM5-F1
#
_cell.length_a   1.000
_cell.length_b   1.000
_cell.length_c   1.000
_cell.angle_alpha   90.00
_cell.angle_beta   90.00
_cell.angle_gamma   90.00
#
_symmetry.space_group_name_H-M   'P 1'
#
loop_
_entity.id
_entity.type
_entity.pdbx_description
1 polymer ?
#
loop_
_entity_poly.entity_id
_entity_poly.type
_entity_poly.pdbx_seq_one_letter_code
_entity_poly.pdbx_strand_id
1 'polypeptide(L)'
;MNGGVSSFAHLSQGQRRWVLLALLVLLHLLLLQGVDSGVGRTLLVGHIGLFILWQPFVRAELRLSSLQLLVIAGLIAGAAFWASNWMLIGWVMALAGIIGGKVFFFVGRGAKLFYLLVLAYLISVLLIVLVPQVLPSPFVLAGEYLFLAQFVLPLLFPVMVVLPVEQEAEDQAEVVDFVYSAFIFLMLAVLVLGSISAMLLIK
;
A
#
# COMPACT_ATOMS: atom_id res chain seq x y z
N MET A 1 -24.66 33.09 -16.36
CA MET A 1 -25.51 32.33 -15.43
C MET A 1 -25.04 30.88 -15.42
N ASN A 2 -24.46 30.51 -14.27
CA ASN A 2 -24.21 29.21 -13.65
C ASN A 2 -24.17 27.90 -14.47
N GLY A 3 -23.09 27.15 -14.22
CA GLY A 3 -23.23 25.85 -13.55
C GLY A 3 -22.98 24.61 -14.39
N GLY A 4 -21.73 24.40 -14.82
CA GLY A 4 -21.32 23.18 -15.53
C GLY A 4 -19.95 22.65 -15.11
N VAL A 5 -19.61 22.68 -13.82
CA VAL A 5 -18.41 22.03 -13.29
C VAL A 5 -18.85 20.87 -12.42
N SER A 6 -19.19 19.73 -13.04
CA SER A 6 -19.63 18.54 -12.33
C SER A 6 -18.55 17.46 -12.31
N SER A 7 -18.15 17.09 -11.09
CA SER A 7 -18.08 15.69 -10.63
C SER A 7 -16.74 14.93 -10.59
N PHE A 8 -15.57 15.57 -10.59
CA PHE A 8 -14.28 14.84 -10.41
C PHE A 8 -13.52 15.08 -9.09
N ALA A 9 -13.92 16.05 -8.25
CA ALA A 9 -12.98 16.58 -7.24
C ALA A 9 -13.30 16.30 -5.76
N HIS A 10 -14.39 15.58 -5.45
CA HIS A 10 -14.59 15.06 -4.09
C HIS A 10 -14.78 13.56 -4.19
N LEU A 11 -13.69 12.80 -4.07
CA LEU A 11 -13.82 11.39 -3.71
C LEU A 11 -14.55 11.38 -2.36
N SER A 12 -15.83 10.97 -2.37
CA SER A 12 -16.60 10.86 -1.14
C SER A 12 -15.89 9.86 -0.22
N GLN A 13 -16.04 10.00 1.10
CA GLN A 13 -15.26 9.20 2.05
C GLN A 13 -15.42 7.68 1.84
N GLY A 14 -16.61 7.25 1.43
CA GLY A 14 -16.84 5.86 1.01
C GLY A 14 -15.95 5.42 -0.15
N GLN A 15 -15.71 6.30 -1.13
CA GLN A 15 -14.84 6.01 -2.27
C GLN A 15 -13.37 5.85 -1.86
N ARG A 16 -12.86 6.63 -0.91
CA ARG A 16 -11.47 6.49 -0.43
C ARG A 16 -11.18 5.10 0.15
N ARG A 17 -12.14 4.55 0.91
CA ARG A 17 -12.07 3.17 1.43
C ARG A 17 -11.99 2.14 0.30
N TRP A 18 -12.85 2.26 -0.70
CA TRP A 18 -12.86 1.35 -1.85
C TRP A 18 -11.60 1.45 -2.69
N VAL A 19 -11.05 2.66 -2.87
CA VAL A 19 -9.76 2.87 -3.54
C VAL A 19 -8.64 2.17 -2.75
N LEU A 20 -8.61 2.28 -1.42
CA LEU A 20 -7.61 1.59 -0.60
C LEU A 20 -7.75 0.06 -0.69
N LEU A 21 -8.98 -0.46 -0.65
CA LEU A 21 -9.24 -1.89 -0.84
C LEU A 21 -8.79 -2.37 -2.23
N ALA A 22 -9.10 -1.61 -3.28
CA ALA A 22 -8.63 -1.91 -4.62
C ALA A 22 -7.10 -1.87 -4.70
N LEU A 23 -6.45 -0.94 -3.99
CA LEU A 23 -4.99 -0.85 -3.89
C LEU A 23 -4.38 -2.09 -3.24
N LEU A 24 -4.99 -2.58 -2.16
CA LEU A 24 -4.58 -3.80 -1.46
C LEU A 24 -4.77 -5.06 -2.31
N VAL A 25 -5.91 -5.18 -3.00
CA VAL A 25 -6.19 -6.28 -3.91
C VAL A 25 -5.21 -6.28 -5.08
N LEU A 26 -4.94 -5.11 -5.67
CA LEU A 26 -4.01 -4.99 -6.79
C LEU A 26 -2.57 -5.29 -6.34
N LEU A 27 -2.18 -4.89 -5.13
CA LEU A 27 -0.92 -5.31 -4.51
C LEU A 27 -0.86 -6.83 -4.34
N HIS A 28 -1.94 -7.46 -3.88
CA HIS A 28 -1.98 -8.91 -3.73
C HIS A 28 -1.78 -9.63 -5.07
N LEU A 29 -2.48 -9.18 -6.12
CA LEU A 29 -2.34 -9.73 -7.46
C LEU A 29 -0.92 -9.52 -8.02
N LEU A 30 -0.32 -8.36 -7.76
CA LEU A 30 1.08 -8.07 -8.11
C LEU A 30 2.03 -9.08 -7.48
N LEU A 31 1.84 -9.39 -6.19
CA LEU A 31 2.67 -10.34 -5.46
C LEU A 31 2.49 -11.78 -5.97
N LEU A 32 1.28 -12.16 -6.38
CA LEU A 32 1.01 -13.48 -6.96
C LEU A 32 1.65 -13.65 -8.34
N GLN A 33 1.70 -12.59 -9.15
CA GLN A 33 2.33 -12.62 -10.48
C GLN A 33 3.86 -12.46 -10.41
N GLY A 34 4.37 -11.85 -9.35
CA GLY A 34 5.78 -11.50 -9.20
C GLY A 34 6.18 -10.26 -10.01
N VAL A 35 7.05 -9.43 -9.44
CA VAL A 35 7.47 -8.14 -10.03
C VAL A 35 8.33 -8.29 -11.29
N ASP A 36 8.98 -9.44 -11.45
CA ASP A 36 9.82 -9.75 -12.60
C ASP A 36 9.00 -10.08 -13.86
N SER A 37 7.71 -10.41 -13.71
CA SER A 37 6.82 -10.71 -14.83
C SER A 37 6.33 -9.43 -15.51
N GLY A 38 6.10 -9.49 -16.83
CA GLY A 38 5.50 -8.37 -17.57
C GLY A 38 4.13 -7.95 -17.02
N VAL A 39 3.31 -8.94 -16.63
CA VAL A 39 2.01 -8.69 -16.00
C VAL A 39 2.18 -8.02 -14.63
N GLY A 40 3.10 -8.50 -13.81
CA GLY A 40 3.44 -7.88 -12.53
C GLY A 40 3.83 -6.41 -12.69
N ARG A 41 4.70 -6.07 -13.65
CA ARG A 41 5.05 -4.66 -13.90
C ARG A 41 3.85 -3.80 -14.30
N THR A 42 2.92 -4.32 -15.11
CA THR A 42 1.68 -3.59 -15.44
C THR A 42 0.77 -3.42 -14.22
N LEU A 43 0.69 -4.41 -13.34
CA LEU A 43 -0.03 -4.30 -12.07
C LEU A 43 0.63 -3.25 -11.17
N LEU A 44 1.96 -3.21 -11.09
CA LEU A 44 2.67 -2.19 -10.33
C LEU A 44 2.36 -0.76 -10.83
N VAL A 45 2.32 -0.55 -12.16
CA VAL A 45 1.92 0.74 -12.74
C VAL A 45 0.50 1.11 -12.31
N GLY A 46 -0.45 0.18 -12.40
CA GLY A 46 -1.82 0.38 -11.93
C GLY A 46 -1.90 0.66 -10.44
N HIS A 47 -1.07 -0.01 -9.63
CA HIS A 47 -0.98 0.18 -8.19
C HIS A 47 -0.48 1.58 -7.82
N ILE A 48 0.59 2.04 -8.46
CA ILE A 48 1.14 3.40 -8.26
C ILE A 48 0.13 4.45 -8.69
N GLY A 49 -0.53 4.26 -9.84
CA GLY A 49 -1.59 5.18 -10.30
C GLY A 49 -2.73 5.26 -9.31
N LEU A 50 -3.19 4.12 -8.78
CA LEU A 50 -4.26 4.07 -7.78
C LEU A 50 -3.84 4.68 -6.44
N PHE A 51 -2.57 4.54 -6.06
CA PHE A 51 -2.00 5.18 -4.87
C PHE A 51 -2.02 6.71 -4.98
N ILE A 52 -1.67 7.27 -6.15
CA ILE A 52 -1.75 8.72 -6.42
C ILE A 52 -3.19 9.21 -6.34
N LEU A 53 -4.18 8.40 -6.74
CA LEU A 53 -5.59 8.75 -6.58
C LEU A 53 -6.04 8.69 -5.11
N TRP A 54 -5.48 7.76 -4.32
CA TRP A 54 -5.81 7.59 -2.90
C TRP A 54 -5.23 8.68 -1.99
N GLN A 55 -3.94 9.00 -2.15
CA GLN A 55 -3.33 10.16 -1.49
C GLN A 55 -3.24 11.32 -2.49
N PRO A 56 -4.08 12.37 -2.38
CA PRO A 56 -3.96 13.55 -3.21
C PRO A 56 -2.72 14.37 -2.79
N PHE A 57 -1.53 13.95 -3.23
CA PHE A 57 -0.30 14.74 -3.12
C PHE A 57 -0.33 15.96 -4.06
N VAL A 58 -1.09 15.84 -5.14
CA VAL A 58 -1.35 16.93 -6.08
C VAL A 58 -2.70 17.53 -5.72
N ARG A 59 -2.72 18.81 -5.34
CA ARG A 59 -3.98 19.57 -5.23
C ARG A 59 -4.66 19.51 -6.59
N ALA A 60 -5.83 18.86 -6.67
CA ALA A 60 -6.59 18.66 -7.90
C ALA A 60 -7.01 19.98 -8.59
N GLU A 61 -6.81 21.10 -7.90
CA GLU A 61 -7.04 22.46 -8.39
C GLU A 61 -5.96 22.96 -9.37
N LEU A 62 -4.77 22.34 -9.40
CA LEU A 62 -3.75 22.64 -10.40
C LEU A 62 -4.04 21.87 -11.69
N ARG A 63 -4.37 22.61 -12.76
CA ARG A 63 -4.43 22.05 -14.11
C ARG A 63 -3.06 21.45 -14.45
N LEU A 64 -2.98 20.12 -14.45
CA LEU A 64 -1.78 19.41 -14.85
C LEU A 64 -1.48 19.74 -16.31
N SER A 65 -0.33 20.36 -16.56
CA SER A 65 0.16 20.57 -17.93
C SER A 65 0.42 19.21 -18.58
N SER A 66 0.25 19.10 -19.90
CA SER A 66 0.61 17.89 -20.66
C SER A 66 2.04 17.44 -20.39
N LEU A 67 2.94 18.39 -20.12
CA LEU A 67 4.32 18.09 -19.72
C LEU A 67 4.40 17.41 -18.34
N GLN A 68 3.61 17.88 -17.36
CA GLN A 68 3.57 17.27 -16.02
C GLN A 68 2.99 15.85 -16.08
N LEU A 69 1.95 15.63 -16.89
CA LEU A 69 1.41 14.29 -17.14
C LEU A 69 2.46 13.37 -17.75
N LEU A 70 3.21 13.86 -18.74
CA LEU A 70 4.27 13.09 -19.39
C LEU A 70 5.43 12.78 -18.43
N VAL A 71 5.80 13.72 -17.56
CA VAL A 71 6.80 13.50 -16.50
C VAL A 71 6.32 12.46 -15.50
N ILE A 72 5.08 12.54 -15.01
CA ILE A 72 4.50 11.55 -14.09
C ILE A 72 4.47 10.17 -14.75
N ALA A 73 3.99 10.09 -16.00
CA ALA A 73 3.97 8.83 -16.75
C ALA A 73 5.38 8.25 -16.94
N GLY A 74 6.36 9.11 -17.24
CA GLY A 74 7.77 8.71 -17.35
C GLY A 74 8.35 8.20 -16.03
N LEU A 75 8.05 8.84 -14.90
CA LEU A 75 8.46 8.38 -13.57
C LEU A 75 7.84 7.03 -13.22
N ILE A 76 6.54 6.86 -13.48
CA ILE A 76 5.85 5.59 -13.23
C ILE A 76 6.43 4.48 -14.12
N ALA A 77 6.67 4.75 -15.40
CA ALA A 77 7.29 3.79 -16.32
C ALA A 77 8.73 3.45 -15.90
N GLY A 78 9.52 4.44 -15.46
CA GLY A 78 10.87 4.24 -14.94
C GLY A 78 10.87 3.38 -13.68
N ALA A 79 9.96 3.65 -12.74
CA ALA A 79 9.79 2.84 -11.53
C ALA A 79 9.39 1.39 -11.87
N ALA A 80 8.50 1.20 -12.85
CA ALA A 80 8.11 -0.13 -13.30
C ALA A 80 9.25 -0.87 -14.04
N PHE A 81 10.11 -0.14 -14.75
CA PHE A 81 11.27 -0.72 -15.44
C PHE A 81 12.35 -1.18 -14.44
N TRP A 82 12.59 -0.39 -13.39
CA TRP A 82 13.56 -0.71 -12.32
C TRP A 82 12.95 -1.52 -11.17
N ALA A 83 11.75 -2.07 -11.40
CA ALA A 83 11.02 -2.77 -10.36
C ALA A 83 11.75 -4.04 -9.92
N SER A 84 11.97 -4.15 -8.62
CA SER A 84 12.67 -5.26 -7.97
C SER A 84 12.01 -5.58 -6.63
N ASN A 85 12.30 -6.76 -6.07
CA ASN A 85 11.76 -7.17 -4.77
C ASN A 85 12.19 -6.22 -3.64
N TRP A 86 13.42 -5.68 -3.70
CA TRP A 86 13.90 -4.65 -2.78
C TRP A 86 13.09 -3.35 -2.87
N MET A 87 12.77 -2.93 -4.10
CA MET A 87 11.92 -1.76 -4.31
C MET A 87 10.52 -2.00 -3.75
N LEU A 88 9.95 -3.20 -3.93
CA LEU A 88 8.64 -3.54 -3.35
C LEU A 88 8.66 -3.55 -1.82
N ILE A 89 9.73 -4.04 -1.18
CA ILE A 89 9.91 -3.94 0.27
C ILE A 89 9.86 -2.47 0.71
N GLY A 90 10.67 -1.62 0.07
CA GLY A 90 10.67 -0.18 0.34
C GLY A 90 9.30 0.46 0.15
N TRP A 91 8.62 0.10 -0.94
CA TRP A 91 7.30 0.60 -1.30
C TRP A 91 6.23 0.20 -0.28
N VAL A 92 6.17 -1.08 0.12
CA VAL A 92 5.20 -1.58 1.11
C VAL A 92 5.48 -1.02 2.50
N MET A 93 6.75 -0.85 2.89
CA MET A 93 7.10 -0.15 4.14
C MET A 93 6.62 1.30 4.12
N ALA A 94 6.80 2.02 3.01
CA ALA A 94 6.31 3.39 2.87
C ALA A 94 4.78 3.46 2.97
N LEU A 95 4.06 2.56 2.29
CA LEU A 95 2.60 2.43 2.40
C LEU A 95 2.16 2.18 3.84
N ALA A 96 2.82 1.23 4.53
CA ALA A 96 2.51 0.89 5.91
C ALA A 96 2.78 2.06 6.86
N GLY A 97 3.85 2.83 6.65
CA GLY A 97 4.12 4.07 7.39
C GLY A 97 3.02 5.11 7.22
N ILE A 98 2.64 5.40 5.97
CA ILE A 98 1.59 6.39 5.66
C ILE A 98 0.23 5.99 6.25
N ILE A 99 -0.12 4.71 6.17
CA ILE A 99 -1.38 4.20 6.71
C ILE A 99 -1.34 4.15 8.24
N GLY A 100 -0.24 3.63 8.79
CA GLY A 100 -0.01 3.49 10.22
C GLY A 100 -0.02 4.83 10.97
N GLY A 101 0.50 5.89 10.36
CA GLY A 101 0.47 7.25 10.91
C GLY A 101 -0.95 7.78 11.17
N LYS A 102 -1.96 7.27 10.45
CA LYS A 102 -3.37 7.68 10.64
C LYS A 102 -4.12 6.85 11.68
N VAL A 103 -3.65 5.63 12.00
CA VAL A 103 -4.39 4.67 12.85
C VAL A 103 -4.65 5.20 14.26
N PHE A 104 -3.75 6.04 14.79
CA PHE A 104 -3.86 6.55 16.16
C PHE A 104 -4.85 7.72 16.33
N PHE A 105 -5.29 8.33 15.22
CA PHE A 105 -6.13 9.53 15.23
C PHE A 105 -7.63 9.26 15.06
N PHE A 106 -8.05 8.03 14.75
CA PHE A 106 -9.46 7.72 14.55
C PHE A 106 -10.20 7.44 15.87
N VAL A 107 -11.22 8.26 16.15
CA VAL A 107 -12.13 8.11 17.29
C VAL A 107 -13.13 6.95 17.08
N GLY A 108 -13.53 6.68 15.84
CA GLY A 108 -14.42 5.58 15.48
C GLY A 108 -13.75 4.20 15.54
N ARG A 109 -14.33 3.27 16.31
CA ARG A 109 -13.78 1.90 16.49
C ARG A 109 -13.73 1.12 15.18
N GLY A 110 -14.73 1.30 14.30
CA GLY A 110 -14.80 0.63 13.00
C GLY A 110 -13.70 1.09 12.04
N ALA A 111 -13.49 2.41 11.92
CA ALA A 111 -12.44 2.99 11.11
C ALA A 111 -11.04 2.56 11.59
N LYS A 112 -10.81 2.64 12.91
CA LYS A 112 -9.55 2.21 13.52
C LYS A 112 -9.26 0.73 13.23
N LEU A 113 -10.25 -0.15 13.39
CA LEU A 113 -10.09 -1.58 13.11
C LEU A 113 -9.80 -1.83 11.63
N PHE A 114 -10.47 -1.13 10.71
CA PHE A 114 -10.19 -1.22 9.28
C PHE A 114 -8.73 -0.88 8.97
N TYR A 115 -8.22 0.27 9.42
CA TYR A 115 -6.82 0.65 9.17
C TYR A 115 -5.81 -0.24 9.89
N LEU A 116 -6.14 -0.78 11.07
CA LEU A 116 -5.33 -1.80 11.74
C LEU A 116 -5.24 -3.09 10.92
N LEU A 117 -6.34 -3.55 10.33
CA LEU A 117 -6.33 -4.70 9.43
C LEU A 117 -5.48 -4.43 8.19
N VAL A 118 -5.55 -3.22 7.64
CA VAL A 118 -4.72 -2.83 6.49
C VAL A 118 -3.25 -2.86 6.87
N LEU A 119 -2.88 -2.27 8.02
CA LEU A 119 -1.51 -2.29 8.52
C LEU A 119 -1.03 -3.72 8.78
N ALA A 120 -1.86 -4.55 9.43
CA ALA A 120 -1.57 -5.95 9.68
C ALA A 120 -1.33 -6.72 8.37
N TYR A 121 -2.18 -6.52 7.35
CA TYR A 121 -1.99 -7.11 6.02
C TYR A 121 -0.65 -6.71 5.41
N LEU A 122 -0.28 -5.42 5.42
CA LEU A 122 0.98 -4.95 4.84
C LEU A 122 2.21 -5.50 5.58
N ILE A 123 2.15 -5.59 6.91
CA ILE A 123 3.21 -6.20 7.72
C ILE A 123 3.33 -7.69 7.41
N SER A 124 2.21 -8.40 7.33
CA SER A 124 2.19 -9.82 6.95
C SER A 124 2.77 -10.05 5.56
N VAL A 125 2.42 -9.22 4.57
CA VAL A 125 3.02 -9.24 3.22
C VAL A 125 4.53 -9.04 3.29
N LEU A 126 5.00 -8.04 4.04
CA LEU A 126 6.44 -7.78 4.18
C LEU A 126 7.19 -9.00 4.70
N LEU A 127 6.73 -9.56 5.82
CA LEU A 127 7.47 -10.61 6.52
C LEU A 127 7.32 -12.00 5.89
N ILE A 128 6.12 -12.34 5.40
CA ILE A 128 5.81 -13.69 4.91
C ILE A 128 6.13 -13.82 3.42
N VAL A 129 5.94 -12.75 2.64
CA VAL A 129 6.01 -12.80 1.18
C VAL A 129 7.28 -12.13 0.67
N LEU A 130 7.54 -10.88 1.03
CA LEU A 130 8.62 -10.10 0.42
C LEU A 130 10.01 -10.39 1.00
N VAL A 131 10.13 -10.52 2.33
CA VAL A 131 11.41 -10.81 2.99
C VAL A 131 12.03 -12.12 2.48
N PRO A 132 11.31 -13.25 2.40
CA PRO A 132 11.90 -14.49 1.89
C PRO A 132 12.38 -14.41 0.44
N GLN A 133 11.76 -13.57 -0.38
CA GLN A 133 12.09 -13.43 -1.81
C GLN A 133 13.44 -12.74 -2.07
N VAL A 134 13.99 -12.00 -1.10
CA VAL A 134 15.30 -11.36 -1.26
C VAL A 134 16.45 -12.21 -0.71
N LEU A 135 16.16 -13.37 -0.14
CA LEU A 135 17.20 -14.26 0.38
C LEU A 135 17.94 -14.98 -0.78
N PRO A 136 19.28 -15.16 -0.69
CA PRO A 136 20.07 -15.78 -1.77
C PRO A 136 19.85 -17.29 -1.91
N SER A 137 19.44 -17.95 -0.84
CA SER A 137 19.11 -19.37 -0.86
C SER A 137 17.60 -19.47 -1.07
N PRO A 138 17.11 -20.32 -1.98
CA PRO A 138 15.72 -20.71 -1.96
C PRO A 138 15.50 -21.42 -0.63
N PHE A 139 15.14 -20.66 0.41
CA PHE A 139 14.25 -21.16 1.42
C PHE A 139 13.07 -21.64 0.59
N VAL A 140 13.01 -22.96 0.37
CA VAL A 140 11.79 -23.59 -0.09
C VAL A 140 10.81 -23.24 1.00
N LEU A 141 10.07 -22.16 0.79
CA LEU A 141 8.94 -21.80 1.61
C LEU A 141 8.14 -23.09 1.65
N ALA A 142 8.15 -23.76 2.81
CA ALA A 142 7.39 -24.97 2.99
C ALA A 142 5.97 -24.70 2.46
N GLY A 143 5.33 -25.68 1.83
CA GLY A 143 4.03 -25.46 1.16
C GLY A 143 3.00 -24.75 2.05
N GLU A 144 3.15 -24.88 3.37
CA GLU A 144 2.41 -24.15 4.41
C GLU A 144 2.54 -22.62 4.33
N TYR A 145 3.73 -22.07 4.08
CA TYR A 145 3.95 -20.63 3.94
C TYR A 145 3.34 -20.08 2.64
N LEU A 146 3.42 -20.85 1.54
CA LEU A 146 2.76 -20.51 0.28
C LEU A 146 1.23 -20.55 0.44
N PHE A 147 0.71 -21.54 1.17
CA PHE A 147 -0.70 -21.61 1.51
C PHE A 147 -1.15 -20.43 2.37
N LEU A 148 -0.36 -20.07 3.39
CA LEU A 148 -0.63 -18.90 4.24
C LEU A 148 -0.63 -17.60 3.41
N ALA A 149 0.37 -17.44 2.54
CA ALA A 149 0.49 -16.29 1.66
C ALA A 149 -0.67 -16.15 0.67
N GLN A 150 -1.12 -17.26 0.10
CA GLN A 150 -2.10 -17.27 -0.98
C GLN A 150 -3.55 -17.36 -0.50
N PHE A 151 -3.82 -17.96 0.67
CA PHE A 151 -5.19 -18.19 1.16
C PHE A 151 -5.53 -17.43 2.44
N VAL A 152 -4.59 -17.30 3.39
CA VAL A 152 -4.87 -16.63 4.67
C VAL A 152 -4.83 -15.12 4.56
N LEU A 153 -3.86 -14.57 3.83
CA LEU A 153 -3.78 -13.11 3.61
C LEU A 153 -5.01 -12.50 2.91
N PRO A 154 -5.53 -13.06 1.80
CA PRO A 154 -6.70 -12.48 1.15
C PRO A 154 -8.00 -12.66 1.95
N LEU A 155 -8.03 -13.53 2.97
CA LEU A 155 -9.18 -13.67 3.88
C LEU A 155 -9.43 -12.39 4.70
N LEU A 156 -8.44 -11.50 4.82
CA LEU A 156 -8.62 -10.20 5.46
C LEU A 156 -9.51 -9.26 4.64
N PHE A 157 -9.56 -9.40 3.30
CA PHE A 157 -10.36 -8.53 2.44
C PHE A 157 -11.88 -8.61 2.70
N PRO A 158 -12.53 -9.79 2.77
CA PRO A 158 -13.96 -9.85 3.09
C PRO A 158 -14.27 -9.29 4.48
N VAL A 159 -13.40 -9.51 5.47
CA VAL A 159 -13.54 -8.89 6.81
C VAL A 159 -13.52 -7.37 6.68
N MET A 160 -12.56 -6.82 5.92
CA MET A 160 -12.47 -5.39 5.66
C MET A 160 -13.67 -4.83 4.88
N VAL A 161 -14.37 -5.63 4.07
CA VAL A 161 -15.58 -5.20 3.32
C VAL A 161 -16.79 -5.12 4.25
N VAL A 162 -16.95 -6.08 5.17
CA VAL A 162 -18.12 -6.18 6.07
C VAL A 162 -18.08 -5.15 7.20
N LEU A 163 -16.90 -4.61 7.54
CA LEU A 163 -16.78 -3.67 8.65
C LEU A 163 -17.64 -2.40 8.44
N PRO A 164 -18.49 -2.04 9.43
CA PRO A 164 -19.17 -0.75 9.46
C PRO A 164 -18.17 0.32 9.87
N VAL A 165 -17.70 1.10 8.91
CA VAL A 165 -16.77 2.21 9.14
C VAL A 165 -17.63 3.48 9.19
N GLU A 166 -17.74 4.09 10.37
CA GLU A 166 -18.39 5.40 10.51
C GLU A 166 -17.64 6.44 9.66
N GLN A 167 -18.39 7.37 9.04
CA GLN A 167 -17.85 8.42 8.18
C GLN A 167 -16.81 9.22 8.98
N GLU A 168 -15.60 9.32 8.43
CA GLU A 168 -14.47 10.02 9.03
C GLU A 168 -14.87 11.49 9.23
N ALA A 169 -14.97 12.00 10.47
CA ALA A 169 -15.17 13.43 10.65
C ALA A 169 -13.97 14.17 10.03
N GLU A 170 -14.24 15.01 9.04
CA GLU A 170 -13.28 15.66 8.13
C GLU A 170 -12.24 16.54 8.86
N ASP A 171 -12.42 16.79 10.15
CA ASP A 171 -11.84 17.93 10.86
C ASP A 171 -10.55 17.64 11.65
N GLN A 172 -10.04 16.39 11.66
CA GLN A 172 -8.80 16.05 12.39
C GLN A 172 -7.82 15.16 11.61
N ALA A 173 -8.10 14.86 10.34
CA ALA A 173 -7.36 13.90 9.53
C ALA A 173 -6.39 14.53 8.50
N GLU A 174 -6.13 15.84 8.59
CA GLU A 174 -5.39 16.55 7.54
C GLU A 174 -3.87 16.64 7.74
N VAL A 175 -3.37 16.26 8.92
CA VAL A 175 -1.92 16.10 9.13
C VAL A 175 -1.66 14.62 9.34
N VAL A 176 -1.21 13.93 8.27
CA VAL A 176 -0.41 12.72 8.45
C VAL A 176 0.67 13.11 9.43
N ASP A 177 0.61 12.58 10.65
CA ASP A 177 1.67 12.88 11.59
C ASP A 177 2.93 12.19 11.07
N PHE A 178 3.78 13.04 10.49
CA PHE A 178 5.03 12.65 9.87
C PHE A 178 5.89 11.88 10.87
N VAL A 179 5.82 12.21 12.16
CA VAL A 179 6.59 11.52 13.21
C VAL A 179 6.09 10.10 13.38
N TYR A 180 4.78 9.86 13.50
CA TYR A 180 4.26 8.48 13.61
C TYR A 180 4.50 7.67 12.32
N SER A 181 4.36 8.32 11.16
CA SER A 181 4.61 7.64 9.87
C SER A 181 6.07 7.25 9.72
N ALA A 182 6.99 8.16 10.04
CA ALA A 182 8.43 7.90 10.05
C ALA A 182 8.80 6.87 11.10
N PHE A 183 8.21 6.93 12.29
CA PHE A 183 8.45 5.95 13.35
C PHE A 183 8.05 4.54 12.91
N ILE A 184 6.86 4.36 12.34
CA ILE A 184 6.40 3.06 11.83
C ILE A 184 7.29 2.59 10.69
N PHE A 185 7.64 3.47 9.75
CA PHE A 185 8.55 3.14 8.65
C PHE A 185 9.91 2.67 9.17
N LEU A 186 10.53 3.39 10.10
CA LEU A 186 11.83 3.04 10.69
C LEU A 186 11.75 1.74 11.49
N MET A 187 10.66 1.55 12.25
CA MET A 187 10.43 0.31 12.98
C MET A 187 10.33 -0.89 12.03
N LEU A 188 9.61 -0.74 10.92
CA LEU A 188 9.54 -1.77 9.88
C LEU A 188 10.89 -1.98 9.18
N ALA A 189 11.65 -0.92 8.92
CA ALA A 189 12.97 -1.03 8.33
C ALA A 189 13.92 -1.83 9.23
N VAL A 190 13.96 -1.52 10.54
CA VAL A 190 14.76 -2.27 11.52
C VAL A 190 14.27 -3.71 11.61
N LEU A 191 12.96 -3.95 11.64
CA LEU A 191 12.39 -5.29 11.70
C LEU A 191 12.75 -6.13 10.46
N VAL A 192 12.57 -5.57 9.27
CA VAL A 192 12.84 -6.24 7.98
C VAL A 192 14.33 -6.51 7.81
N LEU A 193 15.18 -5.48 7.97
CA LEU A 193 16.62 -5.63 7.84
C LEU A 193 17.19 -6.56 8.93
N GLY A 194 16.68 -6.45 10.16
CA GLY A 194 17.00 -7.35 11.26
C GLY A 194 16.62 -8.80 10.96
N SER A 195 15.42 -9.03 10.39
CA SER A 195 14.96 -10.37 9.99
C SER A 195 15.85 -10.97 8.90
N ILE A 196 16.17 -10.19 7.86
CA ILE A 196 17.08 -10.61 6.79
C ILE A 196 18.47 -10.94 7.36
N SER A 197 19.02 -10.05 8.20
CA SER A 197 20.31 -10.27 8.87
C SER A 197 20.32 -11.53 9.72
N ALA A 198 19.29 -11.74 10.54
CA ALA A 198 19.13 -12.92 11.38
C ALA A 198 19.06 -14.20 10.53
N MET A 199 18.27 -14.23 9.46
CA MET A 199 18.18 -15.40 8.58
C MET A 199 19.46 -15.67 7.78
N LEU A 200 20.27 -14.65 7.49
CA LEU A 200 21.56 -14.83 6.82
C LEU A 200 22.66 -15.34 7.77
N LEU A 201 22.59 -14.96 9.04
CA LEU A 201 23.58 -15.33 10.06
C LEU A 201 23.25 -16.67 10.75
N ILE A 202 21.98 -16.94 11.00
CA ILE A 202 21.49 -18.19 11.58
C ILE A 202 21.32 -19.19 10.43
N LYS A 203 22.42 -19.81 10.02
CA LYS A 203 22.43 -20.98 9.13
C LYS A 203 22.08 -22.25 9.89
#